data_AF-A0A8T1F6E0-F1
#
_entry.id   AF-A0A8T1F6E0-F1
#
_cell.length_a   1.000
_cell.length_b   1.000
_cell.length_c   1.000
_cell.angle_alpha   90.00
_cell.angle_beta   90.00
_cell.angle_gamma   90.00
#
_symmetry.space_group_name_H-M   'P 1'
#
loop_
_entity.id
_entity.type
_entity.pdbx_description
1 polymer ?
#
loop_
_entity_poly.entity_id
_entity_poly.type
_entity_poly.pdbx_seq_one_letter_code
_entity_poly.pdbx_strand_id
1 'polypeptide(L)'
;MARTRYPFPVKDDLVPCSDGGGIVVELGADVKTLQLGDHVIASFDSNNLDGLAPGLKRESLGGNVDGVRYQYIALPAQVLTKVPEECGISFVQMASLMASGVTAWNALFGVLPLKAGQTVLF
;
A
#
# COMPACT_ATOMS: atom_id res chain seq x y z
N MET A 1 21.86 1.49 -0.19
CA MET A 1 20.83 1.80 0.83
C MET A 1 20.87 3.29 1.13
N ALA A 2 19.71 3.95 1.21
CA ALA A 2 19.56 5.40 1.35
C ALA A 2 20.07 5.90 2.73
N ARG A 3 21.38 6.07 2.90
CA ARG A 3 21.96 6.32 4.23
C ARG A 3 22.15 7.78 4.63
N THR A 4 21.81 8.79 3.82
CA THR A 4 22.14 10.18 4.21
C THR A 4 21.13 11.29 3.86
N ARG A 5 19.98 11.03 3.24
CA ARG A 5 19.03 12.12 2.88
C ARG A 5 17.54 11.81 3.04
N TYR A 6 17.15 10.62 3.53
CA TYR A 6 15.73 10.33 3.72
C TYR A 6 15.25 10.93 5.05
N PRO A 7 14.22 11.80 5.05
CA PRO A 7 13.84 12.57 6.23
C PRO A 7 12.95 11.80 7.21
N PHE A 8 12.52 10.59 6.87
CA PHE A 8 11.68 9.75 7.72
C PHE A 8 12.48 8.58 8.33
N PRO A 9 12.02 8.02 9.46
CA PRO A 9 12.65 6.84 10.05
C PRO A 9 12.73 5.67 9.07
N VAL A 10 13.88 4.99 9.06
CA VAL A 10 14.13 3.80 8.24
C VAL A 10 14.60 2.69 9.16
N LYS A 11 14.05 1.49 8.99
CA LYS A 11 14.54 0.29 9.68
C LYS A 11 15.98 -0.04 9.23
N ASP A 12 16.81 -0.50 10.15
CA ASP A 12 18.13 -1.04 9.78
C ASP A 12 17.99 -2.35 8.98
N ASP A 13 18.84 -2.52 7.97
CA ASP A 13 18.79 -3.65 7.03
C ASP A 13 17.39 -3.86 6.40
N LEU A 14 16.74 -2.75 6.09
CA LEU A 14 15.41 -2.69 5.50
C LEU A 14 15.33 -3.44 4.16
N VAL A 15 14.27 -4.24 3.99
CA VAL A 15 13.80 -4.64 2.64
C VAL A 15 13.02 -3.50 2.00
N PRO A 16 13.43 -3.00 0.82
CA PRO A 16 12.85 -1.79 0.23
C PRO A 16 11.50 -2.07 -0.46
N CYS A 17 10.93 -0.99 -1.02
CA CYS A 17 9.67 -0.92 -1.77
C CYS A 17 8.42 -1.02 -0.88
N SER A 18 7.52 -0.05 -1.00
CA SER A 18 6.24 -0.04 -0.28
C SER A 18 5.12 -0.74 -1.02
N ASP A 19 5.18 -0.76 -2.35
CA ASP A 19 4.05 -1.10 -3.20
C ASP A 19 4.21 -2.48 -3.84
N GLY A 20 3.19 -3.32 -3.70
CA GLY A 20 3.21 -4.70 -4.16
C GLY A 20 1.81 -5.21 -4.48
N GLY A 21 1.70 -5.95 -5.58
CA GLY A 21 0.52 -6.72 -5.95
C GLY A 21 0.90 -8.19 -6.15
N GLY A 22 -0.03 -9.09 -5.84
CA GLY A 22 0.23 -10.53 -5.91
C GLY A 22 -1.02 -11.37 -5.70
N ILE A 23 -0.81 -12.64 -5.40
CA ILE A 23 -1.86 -13.64 -5.21
C ILE A 23 -1.79 -14.16 -3.78
N VAL A 24 -2.94 -14.36 -3.14
CA VAL A 24 -3.03 -15.04 -1.85
C VAL A 24 -2.71 -16.52 -2.01
N VAL A 25 -1.61 -16.98 -1.42
CA VAL A 25 -1.16 -18.38 -1.47
C VAL A 25 -1.34 -19.14 -0.15
N GLU A 26 -1.54 -18.42 0.95
CA GLU A 26 -1.78 -18.98 2.29
C GLU A 26 -2.63 -18.02 3.12
N LEU A 27 -3.39 -18.55 4.08
CA LEU A 27 -4.30 -17.79 4.94
C LEU A 27 -4.20 -18.26 6.40
N GLY A 28 -4.22 -17.30 7.32
CA GLY A 28 -4.43 -17.61 8.74
C GLY A 28 -5.85 -18.13 9.00
N ALA A 29 -6.01 -18.97 10.01
CA ALA A 29 -7.28 -19.65 10.32
C ALA A 29 -8.48 -18.70 10.53
N ASP A 30 -8.21 -17.49 11.01
CA ASP A 30 -9.22 -16.49 11.35
C ASP A 30 -9.53 -15.53 10.18
N VAL A 31 -8.81 -15.61 9.06
CA VAL A 31 -9.08 -14.75 7.90
C VAL A 31 -10.36 -15.22 7.20
N LYS A 32 -11.36 -14.32 7.11
CA LYS A 32 -12.64 -14.57 6.43
C LYS A 32 -12.88 -13.66 5.21
N THR A 33 -12.08 -12.61 5.05
CA THR A 33 -12.25 -11.61 4.00
C THR A 33 -11.57 -11.99 2.69
N LEU A 34 -10.60 -12.90 2.72
CA LEU A 34 -9.79 -13.35 1.59
C LEU A 34 -9.93 -14.86 1.38
N GLN A 35 -9.62 -15.33 0.17
CA GLN A 35 -9.51 -16.74 -0.21
C GLN A 35 -8.21 -16.97 -1.01
N LEU A 36 -7.78 -18.23 -1.08
CA LEU A 36 -6.64 -18.60 -1.92
C LEU A 36 -6.93 -18.26 -3.39
N GLY A 37 -5.92 -17.74 -4.08
CA GLY A 37 -6.06 -17.29 -5.47
C GLY A 37 -6.53 -15.85 -5.63
N ASP A 38 -7.02 -15.18 -4.57
CA ASP A 38 -7.39 -13.76 -4.68
C ASP A 38 -6.19 -12.92 -5.13
N HIS A 39 -6.41 -12.11 -6.17
CA HIS A 39 -5.49 -11.05 -6.55
C HIS A 39 -5.63 -9.90 -5.57
N VAL A 40 -4.51 -9.47 -4.98
CA VAL A 40 -4.50 -8.47 -3.90
C VAL A 40 -3.41 -7.45 -4.09
N ILE A 41 -3.66 -6.28 -3.53
CA ILE A 41 -2.70 -5.19 -3.42
C ILE A 41 -2.51 -4.81 -1.95
N ALA A 42 -1.25 -4.60 -1.54
CA ALA A 42 -0.90 -4.20 -0.19
C ALA A 42 -1.00 -2.68 0.02
N SER A 43 -1.59 -2.28 1.15
CA SER A 43 -1.62 -0.88 1.60
C SER A 43 -0.26 -0.44 2.14
N PHE A 44 0.06 0.85 1.93
CA PHE A 44 1.34 1.44 2.33
C PHE A 44 1.55 1.44 3.87
N ASP A 45 0.50 1.77 4.63
CA ASP A 45 0.53 1.82 6.10
C ASP A 45 -0.19 0.59 6.66
N SER A 46 0.56 -0.32 7.29
CA SER A 46 0.03 -1.59 7.77
C SER A 46 -0.81 -1.47 9.04
N ASN A 47 -0.88 -0.29 9.67
CA ASN A 47 -1.52 -0.10 10.97
C ASN A 47 -2.57 1.02 11.00
N ASN A 48 -2.73 1.80 9.92
CA ASN A 48 -3.62 2.96 9.90
C ASN A 48 -4.44 3.05 8.60
N LEU A 49 -5.42 2.15 8.44
CA LEU A 49 -6.26 2.09 7.24
C LEU A 49 -7.27 3.25 7.14
N ASP A 50 -7.76 3.72 8.29
CA ASP A 50 -8.76 4.81 8.39
C ASP A 50 -8.13 6.20 8.61
N GLY A 51 -6.80 6.30 8.46
CA GLY A 51 -6.03 7.50 8.71
C GLY A 51 -5.30 7.49 10.05
N LEU A 52 -4.33 8.40 10.17
CA LEU A 52 -3.43 8.46 11.33
C LEU A 52 -4.03 9.35 12.42
N ALA A 53 -4.47 8.74 13.53
CA ALA A 53 -4.90 9.49 14.71
C ALA A 53 -3.72 10.18 15.41
N PRO A 54 -3.93 11.32 16.10
CA PRO A 54 -2.87 12.00 16.85
C PRO A 54 -2.19 11.05 17.85
N GLY A 55 -0.86 10.99 17.80
CA GLY A 55 -0.05 10.16 18.70
C GLY A 55 0.21 8.73 18.21
N LEU A 56 -0.46 8.27 17.15
CA LEU A 56 -0.14 7.00 16.52
C LEU A 56 1.09 7.13 15.60
N LYS A 57 1.87 6.05 15.49
CA LYS A 57 2.97 5.94 14.54
C LYS A 57 2.50 5.17 13.32
N ARG A 58 2.94 5.61 12.15
CA ARG A 58 2.76 4.85 10.91
C ARG A 58 3.61 3.60 10.92
N GLU A 59 3.14 2.55 10.27
CA GLU A 59 3.96 1.41 9.88
C GLU A 59 4.08 1.40 8.36
N SER A 60 5.06 2.14 7.85
CA SER A 60 5.26 2.33 6.42
C SER A 60 6.10 1.20 5.83
N LEU A 61 5.49 0.38 4.98
CA LEU A 61 6.18 -0.67 4.22
C LEU A 61 7.33 -0.06 3.42
N GLY A 62 8.53 -0.63 3.55
CA GLY A 62 9.73 -0.11 2.87
C GLY A 62 10.27 1.18 3.51
N GLY A 63 9.86 1.49 4.73
CA GLY A 63 10.30 2.62 5.54
C GLY A 63 10.75 2.16 6.93
N ASN A 64 9.91 2.39 7.94
CA ASN A 64 10.18 1.98 9.32
C ASN A 64 9.80 0.52 9.62
N VAL A 65 9.16 -0.17 8.67
CA VAL A 65 8.98 -1.63 8.65
C VAL A 65 9.42 -2.18 7.28
N ASP A 66 9.70 -3.48 7.21
CA ASP A 66 10.12 -4.11 5.95
C ASP A 66 9.08 -3.93 4.86
N GLY A 67 9.58 -3.70 3.65
CA GLY A 67 8.80 -3.53 2.45
C GLY A 67 8.44 -4.85 1.77
N VAL A 68 7.97 -4.72 0.54
CA VAL A 68 7.35 -5.80 -0.22
C VAL A 68 8.26 -6.41 -1.27
N ARG A 69 9.56 -6.06 -1.30
CA ARG A 69 10.54 -6.66 -2.22
C ARG A 69 10.94 -8.08 -1.77
N TYR A 70 9.97 -8.98 -1.82
CA TYR A 70 10.06 -10.41 -1.53
C TYR A 70 9.30 -11.22 -2.59
N GLN A 71 9.58 -12.53 -2.66
CA GLN A 71 8.73 -13.46 -3.42
C GLN A 71 7.45 -13.84 -2.65
N TYR A 72 7.54 -13.83 -1.31
CA TYR A 72 6.42 -14.11 -0.40
C TYR A 72 6.52 -13.17 0.79
N ILE A 73 5.39 -12.67 1.27
CA ILE A 73 5.28 -11.81 2.45
C ILE A 73 4.00 -12.15 3.20
N ALA A 74 4.09 -12.21 4.53
CA ALA A 74 2.92 -12.34 5.40
C ALA A 74 2.47 -10.94 5.84
N LEU A 75 1.22 -10.59 5.54
CA LEU A 75 0.62 -9.31 5.90
C LEU A 75 -0.74 -9.54 6.59
N PRO A 76 -1.17 -8.65 7.51
CA PRO A 76 -2.52 -8.70 8.06
C PRO A 76 -3.58 -8.62 6.95
N ALA A 77 -4.59 -9.49 6.97
CA ALA A 77 -5.59 -9.53 5.89
C ALA A 77 -6.30 -8.20 5.64
N GLN A 78 -6.47 -7.37 6.68
CA GLN A 78 -7.08 -6.05 6.59
C GLN A 78 -6.31 -5.05 5.72
N VAL A 79 -4.98 -5.22 5.56
CA VAL A 79 -4.16 -4.30 4.76
C VAL A 79 -4.15 -4.65 3.28
N LEU A 80 -4.79 -5.76 2.90
CA LEU A 80 -4.87 -6.27 1.54
C LEU A 80 -6.23 -5.91 0.93
N THR A 81 -6.19 -5.25 -0.23
CA THR A 81 -7.40 -4.95 -1.01
C THR A 81 -7.48 -5.92 -2.19
N LYS A 82 -8.63 -6.57 -2.37
CA LYS A 82 -8.87 -7.44 -3.52
C LYS A 82 -8.97 -6.63 -4.81
N VAL A 83 -8.39 -7.17 -5.87
CA VAL A 83 -8.49 -6.66 -7.23
C VAL A 83 -9.20 -7.71 -8.07
N PRO A 84 -10.40 -7.43 -8.59
CA PRO A 84 -11.08 -8.37 -9.47
C PRO A 84 -10.25 -8.67 -10.72
N GLU A 85 -10.16 -9.93 -11.12
CA GLU A 85 -9.39 -10.35 -12.30
C GLU A 85 -9.91 -9.71 -13.58
N GLU A 86 -11.23 -9.48 -13.66
CA GLU A 86 -11.91 -8.82 -14.77
C GLU A 86 -11.47 -7.37 -15.00
N CYS A 87 -10.78 -6.73 -14.04
CA CYS A 87 -10.19 -5.41 -14.23
C CYS A 87 -9.01 -5.44 -15.23
N GLY A 88 -8.45 -6.61 -15.55
CA GLY A 88 -7.41 -6.77 -16.57
C GLY A 88 -6.08 -6.08 -16.22
N ILE A 89 -5.86 -5.73 -14.95
CA ILE A 89 -4.65 -5.07 -14.47
C ILE A 89 -3.59 -6.11 -14.08
N SER A 90 -2.38 -5.97 -14.62
CA SER A 90 -1.25 -6.85 -14.29
C SER A 90 -0.67 -6.57 -12.90
N PHE A 91 0.04 -7.53 -12.29
CA PHE A 91 0.70 -7.33 -10.99
C PHE A 91 1.70 -6.18 -10.99
N VAL A 92 2.36 -5.91 -12.12
CA VAL A 92 3.30 -4.77 -12.25
C VAL A 92 2.54 -3.44 -12.18
N GLN A 93 1.38 -3.35 -12.84
CA GLN A 93 0.53 -2.16 -12.77
C GLN A 93 -0.06 -1.98 -11.38
N MET A 94 -0.53 -3.07 -10.75
CA MET A 94 -0.98 -3.08 -9.36
C MET A 94 0.09 -2.55 -8.39
N ALA A 95 1.32 -3.08 -8.50
CA ALA A 95 2.46 -2.65 -7.68
C ALA A 95 2.91 -1.21 -7.97
N SER A 96 2.50 -0.60 -9.08
CA SER A 96 2.82 0.80 -9.38
C SER A 96 1.72 1.77 -8.91
N LEU A 97 0.54 1.25 -8.60
CA LEU A 97 -0.66 2.05 -8.37
C LEU A 97 -0.79 2.53 -6.92
N MET A 98 -0.28 1.80 -5.92
CA MET A 98 -0.66 2.09 -4.53
C MET A 98 -0.19 3.42 -4.02
N ALA A 99 1.10 3.61 -3.72
CA ALA A 99 1.52 4.85 -3.08
C ALA A 99 1.23 6.05 -3.98
N SER A 100 1.52 5.94 -5.27
CA SER A 100 1.33 7.04 -6.23
C SER A 100 -0.15 7.36 -6.48
N GLY A 101 -0.96 6.34 -6.76
CA GLY A 101 -2.37 6.49 -7.12
C GLY A 101 -3.22 6.96 -5.95
N VAL A 102 -3.05 6.38 -4.75
CA VAL A 102 -3.81 6.85 -3.57
C VAL A 102 -3.36 8.24 -3.12
N THR A 103 -2.07 8.58 -3.29
CA THR A 103 -1.58 9.94 -3.00
C THR A 103 -2.16 10.96 -3.98
N ALA A 104 -2.16 10.66 -5.28
CA ALA A 104 -2.76 11.52 -6.29
C ALA A 104 -4.27 11.67 -6.07
N TRP A 105 -4.97 10.56 -5.80
CA TRP A 105 -6.39 10.58 -5.45
C TRP A 105 -6.67 11.46 -4.23
N ASN A 106 -5.91 11.28 -3.14
CA ASN A 106 -6.08 12.08 -1.93
C ASN A 106 -5.73 13.56 -2.15
N ALA A 107 -4.74 13.89 -2.98
CA ALA A 107 -4.40 15.27 -3.33
C ALA A 107 -5.52 15.98 -4.10
N LEU A 108 -6.22 15.25 -4.97
CA LEU A 108 -7.30 15.78 -5.80
C LEU A 108 -8.68 15.72 -5.11
N PHE A 109 -8.92 14.72 -4.28
CA PHE A 109 -10.27 14.38 -3.77
C PHE A 109 -10.34 14.19 -2.26
N GLY A 110 -9.25 14.36 -1.53
CA GLY A 110 -9.20 14.24 -0.07
C GLY A 110 -9.77 15.47 0.64
N VAL A 111 -8.90 16.26 1.27
CA VAL A 111 -9.30 17.36 2.16
C VAL A 111 -10.19 18.41 1.46
N LEU A 112 -9.81 18.83 0.26
CA LEU A 112 -10.59 19.74 -0.58
C LEU A 112 -10.83 19.10 -1.94
N PRO A 113 -12.01 18.50 -2.18
CA PRO A 113 -12.26 17.80 -3.43
C PRO A 113 -12.32 18.74 -4.64
N LEU A 114 -11.63 18.34 -5.71
CA LEU A 114 -11.70 18.96 -7.02
C LEU A 114 -13.13 18.90 -7.56
N LYS A 115 -13.58 20.00 -8.14
CA LYS A 115 -14.89 20.16 -8.77
C LYS A 115 -14.75 20.29 -10.28
N ALA A 116 -15.80 19.89 -10.99
CA ALA A 116 -15.88 20.08 -12.43
C ALA A 116 -15.66 21.56 -12.81
N GLY A 117 -14.87 21.80 -13.86
CA GLY A 117 -14.53 23.13 -14.35
C GLY A 117 -13.31 23.78 -13.68
N GLN A 118 -12.69 23.13 -12.69
CA GLN A 118 -11.41 23.60 -12.11
C GLN A 118 -10.21 23.12 -12.92
N THR A 119 -9.15 23.94 -12.97
CA THR A 119 -7.89 23.61 -13.64
C THR A 119 -6.91 23.01 -12.64
N VAL A 120 -6.23 21.94 -13.04
CA VAL A 120 -5.15 21.30 -12.28
C VAL A 120 -3.82 21.56 -12.98
N LEU A 121 -2.81 21.98 -12.22
CA LEU A 121 -1.42 22.06 -12.67
C LEU A 121 -0.63 20.93 -12.02
N PHE A 122 0.03 20.11 -12.84
CA PHE A 122 0.86 18.99 -12.43
C PHE A 122 2.34 19.33 -12.57
#